data_AF-A0A7V0TTI7-F1
#
_entry.id   AF-A0A7V0TTI7-F1
#
_cell.length_a   1.000
_cell.length_b   1.000
_cell.length_c   1.000
_cell.angle_alpha   90.00
_cell.angle_beta   90.00
_cell.angle_gamma   90.00
#
_symmetry.space_group_name_H-M   'P 1'
#
loop_
_entity.id
_entity.type
_entity.pdbx_description
1 polymer ?
#
loop_
_entity_poly.entity_id
_entity_poly.type
_entity_poly.pdbx_seq_one_letter_code
_entity_poly.pdbx_strand_id
1 'polypeptide(L)'
;MANISWTCPMFGCKHPMEKTSPNVKSVVHLHNGKEYSLIPYKKPRTTPGTETVRELDKKLWPIFSEYIRRGYSDDKGYCTCVTCGKKDHWKNMQAGHFISRAKKAIKYDVRNVHCQCPMCNGFKHGNAVEYRKFMLERYGEKTVLQLEYLSRRIYSFKIYELKHLIELYKRKLSGVG
;
A
#
# COMPACT_ATOMS: atom_id res chain seq x y z
N MET A 1 28.04 -13.71 2.15
CA MET A 1 26.95 -14.64 2.54
C MET A 1 26.54 -14.33 3.97
N ALA A 2 25.27 -14.49 4.35
CA ALA A 2 24.81 -14.18 5.71
C ALA A 2 25.27 -15.25 6.72
N ASN A 3 25.58 -14.84 7.95
CA ASN A 3 25.93 -15.75 9.04
C ASN A 3 24.75 -16.68 9.40
N ILE A 4 25.05 -17.93 9.76
CA ILE A 4 24.07 -18.90 10.23
C ILE A 4 23.97 -18.77 11.76
N SER A 5 22.75 -18.76 12.27
CA SER A 5 22.52 -18.82 13.73
C SER A 5 22.33 -20.27 14.15
N TRP A 6 22.99 -20.68 15.23
CA TRP A 6 22.95 -22.02 15.80
C TRP A 6 22.32 -21.91 17.18
N THR A 7 21.41 -22.83 17.53
CA THR A 7 20.68 -22.85 18.80
C THR A 7 21.09 -24.05 19.63
N CYS A 8 21.38 -23.80 20.91
CA CYS A 8 21.64 -24.87 21.87
C CYS A 8 20.32 -25.59 22.22
N PRO A 9 20.27 -26.93 22.19
CA PRO A 9 19.07 -27.69 22.54
C PRO A 9 18.80 -27.73 24.06
N MET A 10 19.74 -27.32 24.91
CA MET A 10 19.60 -27.38 26.37
C MET A 10 18.76 -26.21 26.90
N PHE A 11 17.64 -26.55 27.54
CA PHE A 11 16.78 -25.57 28.22
C PHE A 11 17.54 -24.85 29.35
N GLY A 12 17.43 -23.52 29.43
CA GLY A 12 18.12 -22.71 30.44
C GLY A 12 19.60 -22.42 30.16
N CYS A 13 20.07 -22.69 28.94
CA CYS A 13 21.43 -22.38 28.51
C CYS A 13 21.74 -20.87 28.59
N LYS A 14 22.90 -20.49 29.17
CA LYS A 14 23.37 -19.10 29.27
C LYS A 14 23.77 -18.48 27.93
N HIS A 15 24.15 -19.32 26.95
CA HIS A 15 24.47 -18.90 25.59
C HIS A 15 23.61 -19.69 24.59
N PRO A 16 22.29 -19.40 24.53
CA PRO A 16 21.34 -20.21 23.78
C PRO A 16 21.50 -20.09 22.26
N MET A 17 22.29 -19.10 21.78
CA MET A 17 22.45 -18.82 20.37
C MET A 17 23.88 -18.37 20.03
N GLU A 18 24.42 -18.90 18.94
CA GLU A 18 25.73 -18.56 18.40
C GLU A 18 25.63 -18.25 16.90
N LYS A 19 26.39 -17.26 16.41
CA LYS A 19 26.42 -16.90 14.99
C LYS A 19 27.76 -17.26 14.38
N THR A 20 27.75 -18.03 13.31
CA THR A 20 28.98 -18.45 12.62
C THR A 20 28.91 -18.17 11.12
N SER A 21 30.08 -18.25 10.46
CA SER A 21 30.18 -18.20 9.01
C SER A 21 29.37 -19.33 8.37
N PRO A 22 28.74 -19.12 7.21
CA PRO A 22 27.95 -20.14 6.52
C PRO A 22 28.77 -21.37 6.06
N ASN A 23 30.10 -21.30 6.10
CA ASN A 23 30.99 -22.41 5.78
C ASN A 23 31.21 -23.37 6.97
N VAL A 24 30.77 -22.99 8.17
CA VAL A 24 30.88 -23.84 9.38
C VAL A 24 29.81 -24.92 9.32
N LYS A 25 30.22 -26.19 9.34
CA LYS A 25 29.32 -27.35 9.18
C LYS A 25 28.70 -27.84 10.48
N SER A 26 29.33 -27.56 11.62
CA SER A 26 28.86 -27.95 12.95
C SER A 26 29.41 -26.99 13.99
N VAL A 27 28.66 -26.82 15.08
CA VAL A 27 29.04 -26.05 16.26
C VAL A 27 28.71 -26.90 17.48
N VAL A 28 29.55 -26.85 18.52
CA VAL A 28 29.36 -27.59 19.77
C VAL A 28 29.37 -26.64 20.96
N HIS A 29 28.60 -26.99 22.00
CA HIS A 29 28.52 -26.26 23.27
C HIS A 29 28.63 -27.26 24.43
N LEU A 30 29.49 -26.94 25.39
CA LEU A 30 29.67 -27.68 26.63
C LEU A 30 28.60 -27.36 27.69
N HIS A 31 27.97 -28.40 28.24
CA HIS A 31 27.13 -28.32 29.43
C HIS A 31 27.52 -29.41 30.43
N ASN A 32 27.88 -29.01 31.66
CA ASN A 32 28.26 -29.92 32.75
C ASN A 32 29.30 -30.99 32.32
N GLY A 33 30.30 -30.56 31.54
CA GLY A 33 31.37 -31.43 31.03
C GLY A 33 30.99 -32.33 29.84
N LYS A 34 29.77 -32.21 29.30
CA LYS A 34 29.32 -32.94 28.11
C LYS A 34 29.17 -31.98 26.92
N GLU A 35 29.63 -32.40 25.75
CA GLU A 35 29.47 -31.66 24.50
C GLU A 35 28.10 -31.92 23.88
N TYR A 36 27.45 -30.86 23.41
CA TYR A 36 26.18 -30.91 22.70
C TYR A 36 26.32 -30.18 21.37
N SER A 37 25.96 -30.85 20.28
CA SER A 37 25.89 -30.20 18.97
C SER A 37 24.75 -29.19 18.92
N LEU A 38 25.02 -27.96 18.47
CA LEU A 38 23.98 -26.98 18.24
C LEU A 38 23.22 -27.32 16.96
N ILE A 39 21.95 -26.91 16.93
CA ILE A 39 21.06 -27.11 15.80
C ILE A 39 21.01 -25.80 15.01
N PRO A 40 21.19 -25.79 13.68
CA PRO A 40 21.06 -24.57 12.90
C PRO A 40 19.62 -24.05 12.98
N TYR A 41 19.47 -22.79 13.42
CA TYR A 41 18.19 -22.13 13.51
C TYR A 41 17.63 -21.86 12.11
N LYS A 42 16.49 -22.48 11.81
CA LYS A 42 15.69 -22.16 10.64
C LYS A 42 14.53 -21.28 11.07
N LYS A 43 14.55 -20.00 10.68
CA LYS A 43 13.40 -19.11 10.87
C LYS A 43 12.17 -19.78 10.24
N PRO A 44 11.07 -20.01 10.98
CA PRO A 44 9.87 -20.58 10.39
C PRO A 44 9.39 -19.69 9.24
N ARG A 45 9.13 -20.30 8.07
CA ARG A 45 8.48 -19.59 6.95
C ARG A 45 7.03 -19.34 7.37
N THR A 46 6.55 -18.10 7.30
CA THR A 46 5.13 -17.79 7.50
C THR A 46 4.30 -18.53 6.45
N THR A 47 3.31 -19.29 6.89
CA THR A 47 2.41 -20.06 6.02
C THR A 47 1.60 -19.12 5.11
N PRO A 48 1.50 -19.36 3.79
CA PRO A 48 0.57 -18.63 2.92
C PRO A 48 -0.86 -19.12 3.19
N GLY A 49 -1.80 -18.22 3.50
CA GLY A 49 -3.19 -18.63 3.72
C GLY A 49 -4.20 -17.51 3.99
N THR A 50 -3.79 -16.35 4.50
CA THR A 50 -4.67 -15.18 4.63
C THR A 50 -4.06 -13.99 3.90
N GLU A 51 -4.71 -13.54 2.82
CA GLU A 51 -4.35 -12.30 2.11
C GLU A 51 -4.09 -11.19 3.13
N THR A 52 -2.89 -10.63 3.11
CA THR A 52 -2.49 -9.55 4.00
C THR A 52 -3.14 -8.23 3.57
N VAL A 53 -3.24 -7.27 4.51
CA VAL A 53 -3.67 -5.90 4.20
C VAL A 53 -2.86 -5.30 3.05
N ARG A 54 -1.55 -5.56 2.99
CA ARG A 54 -0.67 -5.06 1.93
C ARG A 54 -1.00 -5.66 0.56
N GLU A 55 -1.31 -6.95 0.49
CA GLU A 55 -1.68 -7.63 -0.76
C GLU A 55 -3.04 -7.13 -1.26
N LEU A 56 -4.02 -7.02 -0.37
CA LEU A 56 -5.35 -6.49 -0.72
C LEU A 56 -5.29 -5.02 -1.15
N ASP A 57 -4.48 -4.19 -0.49
CA ASP A 57 -4.25 -2.80 -0.86
C ASP A 57 -3.66 -2.67 -2.28
N LYS A 58 -2.68 -3.53 -2.60
CA LYS A 58 -2.09 -3.64 -3.95
C LYS A 58 -3.12 -4.09 -4.98
N LYS A 59 -4.03 -5.02 -4.62
CA LYS A 59 -5.10 -5.53 -5.49
C LYS A 59 -6.20 -4.50 -5.72
N LEU A 60 -6.54 -3.71 -4.70
CA LEU A 60 -7.58 -2.68 -4.78
C LEU A 60 -7.15 -1.47 -5.63
N TRP A 61 -5.89 -1.05 -5.52
CA TRP A 61 -5.41 0.16 -6.21
C TRP A 61 -5.69 0.19 -7.73
N PRO A 62 -5.33 -0.81 -8.54
CA PRO A 62 -5.58 -0.77 -9.98
C PRO A 62 -7.07 -0.66 -10.31
N ILE A 63 -7.93 -1.38 -9.58
CA ILE A 63 -9.39 -1.39 -9.77
C ILE A 63 -9.97 0.00 -9.45
N PHE A 64 -9.63 0.55 -8.28
CA PHE A 64 -10.10 1.87 -7.87
C PHE A 64 -9.58 2.97 -8.81
N SER A 65 -8.30 2.90 -9.17
CA SER A 65 -7.66 3.87 -10.04
C SER A 65 -8.29 3.88 -11.43
N GLU A 66 -8.59 2.71 -12.00
CA GLU A 66 -9.29 2.61 -13.28
C GLU A 66 -10.72 3.17 -13.19
N TYR A 67 -11.47 2.83 -12.14
CA TYR A 67 -12.81 3.37 -11.90
C TYR A 67 -12.80 4.91 -11.89
N ILE A 68 -11.85 5.54 -11.20
CA ILE A 68 -11.72 7.01 -11.20
C ILE A 68 -11.42 7.53 -12.61
N ARG A 69 -10.46 6.95 -13.33
CA ARG A 69 -10.08 7.48 -14.65
C ARG A 69 -11.19 7.32 -15.67
N ARG A 70 -11.85 6.16 -15.73
CA ARG A 70 -12.98 5.91 -16.64
C ARG A 70 -14.22 6.72 -16.25
N GLY A 71 -14.45 6.97 -14.95
CA GLY A 71 -15.52 7.88 -14.52
C GLY A 71 -15.31 9.35 -14.90
N TYR A 72 -14.11 9.72 -15.34
CA TYR A 72 -13.75 11.05 -15.85
C TYR A 72 -13.59 11.08 -17.37
N SER A 73 -13.73 9.95 -18.06
CA SER A 73 -13.65 9.89 -19.51
C SER A 73 -15.02 10.11 -20.17
N ASP A 74 -15.00 10.68 -21.36
CA ASP A 74 -16.13 10.65 -22.29
C ASP A 74 -16.30 9.26 -22.95
N ASP A 75 -17.31 9.12 -23.81
CA ASP A 75 -17.61 7.89 -24.56
C ASP A 75 -16.45 7.41 -25.46
N LYS A 76 -15.51 8.32 -25.79
CA LYS A 76 -14.31 8.02 -26.58
C LYS A 76 -13.10 7.67 -25.70
N GLY A 77 -13.28 7.66 -24.38
CA GLY A 77 -12.24 7.33 -23.41
C GLY A 77 -11.31 8.49 -23.07
N TYR A 78 -11.62 9.73 -23.44
CA TYR A 78 -10.78 10.90 -23.16
C TYR A 78 -11.18 11.60 -21.86
N CYS A 79 -10.19 11.87 -21.01
CA CYS A 79 -10.36 12.60 -19.76
C CYS A 79 -9.68 13.97 -19.86
N THR A 80 -10.11 14.88 -18.98
CA THR A 80 -9.43 16.18 -18.77
C THR A 80 -8.75 16.19 -17.40
N CYS A 81 -7.47 16.58 -17.35
CA CYS A 81 -6.72 16.77 -16.12
C CYS A 81 -7.35 17.87 -15.25
N VAL A 82 -7.76 17.53 -14.03
CA VAL A 82 -8.46 18.47 -13.14
C VAL A 82 -7.62 19.69 -12.71
N THR A 83 -6.29 19.63 -12.86
CA THR A 83 -5.38 20.70 -12.40
C THR A 83 -4.74 21.51 -13.52
N CYS A 84 -4.81 21.08 -14.79
CA CYS A 84 -4.18 21.82 -15.89
C CYS A 84 -4.95 21.78 -17.21
N GLY A 85 -6.10 21.11 -17.27
CA GLY A 85 -6.92 21.06 -18.48
C GLY A 85 -6.39 20.17 -19.61
N LYS A 86 -5.22 19.53 -19.46
CA LYS A 86 -4.71 18.59 -20.48
C LYS A 86 -5.74 17.49 -20.74
N LYS A 87 -6.08 17.27 -22.01
CA LYS A 87 -6.91 16.15 -22.46
C LYS A 87 -6.03 14.98 -22.93
N ASP A 88 -6.38 13.78 -22.52
CA ASP A 88 -5.70 12.54 -22.95
C ASP A 88 -6.61 11.33 -22.70
N HIS A 89 -6.31 10.20 -23.36
CA HIS A 89 -7.06 8.98 -23.14
C HIS A 89 -6.84 8.47 -21.69
N TRP A 90 -7.86 7.90 -21.05
CA TRP A 90 -7.82 7.49 -19.64
C TRP A 90 -6.68 6.52 -19.30
N LYS A 91 -6.21 5.75 -20.30
CA LYS A 91 -5.05 4.86 -20.20
C LYS A 91 -3.72 5.62 -19.98
N ASN A 92 -3.61 6.85 -20.49
CA ASN A 92 -2.45 7.72 -20.36
C ASN A 92 -2.55 8.67 -19.14
N MET A 93 -3.71 8.70 -18.50
CA MET A 93 -3.98 9.52 -17.33
C MET A 93 -3.72 8.74 -16.04
N GLN A 94 -3.68 9.44 -14.91
CA GLN A 94 -3.47 8.87 -13.58
C GLN A 94 -4.64 9.24 -12.65
N ALA A 95 -4.80 8.48 -11.56
CA ALA A 95 -5.67 8.85 -10.46
C ALA A 95 -4.84 9.60 -9.40
N GLY A 96 -4.88 10.94 -9.44
CA GLY A 96 -4.12 11.82 -8.56
C GLY A 96 -4.86 12.09 -7.25
N HIS A 97 -4.15 12.04 -6.13
CA HIS A 97 -4.69 12.34 -4.80
C HIS A 97 -4.59 13.84 -4.48
N PHE A 98 -5.68 14.46 -4.02
CA PHE A 98 -5.66 15.83 -3.51
C PHE A 98 -4.84 15.91 -2.21
N ILE A 99 -5.18 15.06 -1.23
CA ILE A 99 -4.38 14.83 -0.02
C ILE A 99 -3.68 13.48 -0.15
N SER A 100 -2.38 13.47 0.11
CA SER A 100 -1.45 12.34 -0.07
C SER A 100 -2.05 10.97 0.29
N ARG A 101 -1.80 9.98 -0.58
CA ARG A 101 -2.13 8.56 -0.37
C ARG A 101 -1.61 7.95 0.92
N ALA A 102 -0.66 8.60 1.61
CA ALA A 102 -0.18 8.20 2.93
C ALA A 102 -1.27 8.34 4.02
N LYS A 103 -2.26 9.22 3.82
CA LYS A 103 -3.39 9.42 4.72
C LYS A 103 -4.46 8.36 4.50
N LYS A 104 -4.26 7.18 5.12
CA LYS A 104 -5.07 5.97 4.88
C LYS A 104 -6.59 6.20 5.05
N ALA A 105 -7.01 7.06 5.99
CA ALA A 105 -8.42 7.34 6.27
C ALA A 105 -9.21 7.85 5.05
N ILE A 106 -8.55 8.50 4.09
CA ILE A 106 -9.17 9.09 2.90
C ILE A 106 -8.54 8.58 1.60
N LYS A 107 -7.74 7.50 1.66
CA LYS A 107 -6.97 7.00 0.52
C LYS A 107 -7.86 6.53 -0.65
N TYR A 108 -9.00 5.93 -0.32
CA TYR A 108 -9.99 5.42 -1.27
C TYR A 108 -11.31 6.21 -1.22
N ASP A 109 -11.27 7.44 -0.71
CA ASP A 109 -12.40 8.37 -0.81
C ASP A 109 -12.40 9.00 -2.20
N VAL A 110 -13.48 8.81 -2.95
CA VAL A 110 -13.63 9.33 -4.33
C VAL A 110 -13.57 10.85 -4.40
N ARG A 111 -13.85 11.55 -3.30
CA ARG A 111 -13.71 13.02 -3.19
C ARG A 111 -12.26 13.45 -3.05
N ASN A 112 -11.34 12.53 -2.72
CA ASN A 112 -9.92 12.81 -2.56
C ASN A 112 -9.10 12.41 -3.81
N VAL A 113 -9.71 11.76 -4.81
CA VAL A 113 -8.98 11.17 -5.95
C VAL A 113 -9.69 11.45 -7.26
N HIS A 114 -8.96 12.05 -8.21
CA HIS A 114 -9.51 12.47 -9.49
C HIS A 114 -8.53 12.23 -10.64
N CYS A 115 -9.01 12.39 -11.88
CA CYS A 115 -8.18 12.22 -13.06
C CYS A 115 -7.14 13.35 -13.20
N GLN A 116 -5.86 13.00 -13.29
CA GLN A 116 -4.76 13.93 -13.41
C GLN A 116 -3.73 13.43 -14.42
N CYS A 117 -3.09 14.33 -15.17
CA CYS A 117 -2.03 13.94 -16.09
C CYS A 117 -0.74 13.58 -15.32
N PRO A 118 0.14 12.70 -15.87
CA PRO A 118 1.39 12.31 -15.22
C PRO A 118 2.30 13.48 -14.83
N MET A 119 2.32 14.54 -15.64
CA MET A 119 3.09 15.76 -15.36
C MET A 119 2.63 16.44 -14.07
N CYS A 120 1.32 16.64 -13.90
CA CYS A 120 0.81 17.31 -12.70
C CYS A 120 0.90 16.42 -11.46
N ASN A 121 0.55 15.14 -11.59
CA ASN A 121 0.53 14.21 -10.46
C ASN A 121 1.94 13.90 -9.94
N GLY A 122 2.85 13.53 -10.84
CA GLY A 122 4.22 13.17 -10.49
C GLY A 122 5.13 14.39 -10.34
N PHE A 123 5.41 15.05 -11.47
CA PHE A 123 6.47 16.05 -11.56
C PHE A 123 6.15 17.36 -10.83
N LYS A 124 4.88 17.76 -10.78
CA LYS A 124 4.42 18.93 -10.01
C LYS A 124 3.86 18.55 -8.64
N HIS A 125 4.14 17.34 -8.16
CA HIS A 125 3.71 16.86 -6.84
C HIS A 125 2.20 17.07 -6.56
N GLY A 126 1.36 16.72 -7.53
CA GLY A 126 -0.10 16.90 -7.45
C GLY A 126 -0.62 18.27 -7.89
N ASN A 127 0.26 19.21 -8.26
CA ASN A 127 -0.09 20.59 -8.64
C ASN A 127 -1.06 21.24 -7.62
N ALA A 128 -0.66 21.21 -6.33
CA ALA A 128 -1.54 21.36 -5.18
C ALA A 128 -2.40 22.65 -5.16
N VAL A 129 -1.86 23.77 -5.64
CA VAL A 129 -2.61 25.04 -5.70
C VAL A 129 -3.81 24.93 -6.63
N GLU A 130 -3.58 24.48 -7.87
CA GLU A 130 -4.66 24.29 -8.85
C GLU A 130 -5.60 23.17 -8.42
N TYR A 131 -5.08 22.13 -7.76
CA TYR A 131 -5.93 21.08 -7.19
C TYR A 131 -6.86 21.66 -6.13
N ARG A 132 -6.38 22.52 -5.23
CA ARG A 132 -7.24 23.16 -4.22
C ARG A 132 -8.33 24.01 -4.87
N LYS A 133 -8.02 24.78 -5.91
CA LYS A 133 -9.03 25.55 -6.67
C LYS A 133 -10.12 24.64 -7.22
N PHE A 134 -9.74 23.59 -7.93
CA PHE A 134 -10.67 22.57 -8.42
C PHE A 134 -11.54 21.97 -7.31
N MET A 135 -10.96 21.67 -6.15
CA MET A 135 -11.69 21.12 -5.01
C MET A 135 -12.72 22.10 -4.45
N LEU A 136 -12.37 23.38 -4.34
CA LEU A 136 -13.30 24.43 -3.90
C LEU A 136 -14.44 24.62 -4.90
N GLU A 137 -14.14 24.63 -6.20
CA GLU A 137 -15.15 24.78 -7.26
C GLU A 137 -16.09 23.57 -7.33
N ARG A 138 -15.55 22.34 -7.24
CA ARG A 138 -16.33 21.11 -7.41
C ARG A 138 -17.10 20.69 -6.18
N TYR A 139 -16.50 20.82 -4.99
CA TYR A 139 -17.03 20.25 -3.75
C TYR A 139 -17.31 21.28 -2.65
N GLY A 140 -16.87 22.53 -2.82
CA GLY A 140 -16.98 23.57 -1.82
C GLY A 140 -16.01 23.43 -0.65
N GLU A 141 -15.85 24.53 0.09
CA GLU A 141 -14.92 24.62 1.22
C GLU A 141 -15.22 23.63 2.34
N LYS A 142 -16.50 23.40 2.66
CA LYS A 142 -16.91 22.45 3.70
C LYS A 142 -16.35 21.05 3.47
N THR A 143 -16.36 20.57 2.21
CA THR A 143 -15.83 19.25 1.86
C THR A 143 -14.31 19.20 1.98
N VAL A 144 -13.63 20.28 1.55
CA VAL A 144 -12.18 20.41 1.68
C VAL A 144 -11.75 20.34 3.13
N LEU A 145 -12.38 21.12 4.01
CA LEU A 145 -12.09 21.10 5.44
C LEU A 145 -12.41 19.74 6.07
N GLN A 146 -13.47 19.07 5.63
CA GLN A 146 -13.79 17.71 6.09
C GLN A 146 -12.70 16.70 5.70
N LEU A 147 -12.22 16.74 4.45
CA LEU A 147 -11.14 15.86 4.00
C LEU A 147 -9.84 16.12 4.76
N GLU A 148 -9.49 17.38 4.99
CA GLU A 148 -8.34 17.75 5.81
C GLU A 148 -8.48 17.24 7.25
N TYR A 149 -9.64 17.41 7.87
CA TYR A 149 -9.93 16.87 9.20
C TYR A 149 -9.77 15.34 9.24
N LEU A 150 -10.41 14.63 8.32
CA LEU A 150 -10.32 13.16 8.23
C LEU A 150 -8.89 12.68 7.94
N SER A 151 -8.11 13.44 7.17
CA SER A 151 -6.71 13.10 6.85
C SER A 151 -5.79 13.04 8.07
N ARG A 152 -6.15 13.73 9.16
CA ARG A 152 -5.39 13.76 10.41
C ARG A 152 -5.69 12.56 11.30
N ARG A 153 -6.73 11.77 11.01
CA ARG A 153 -7.10 10.60 11.79
C ARG A 153 -6.13 9.44 11.56
N ILE A 154 -5.73 8.78 12.65
CA ILE A 154 -5.01 7.52 12.58
C ILE A 154 -5.99 6.44 12.15
N TYR A 155 -5.67 5.76 11.05
CA TYR A 155 -6.53 4.72 10.49
C TYR A 155 -5.69 3.60 9.87
N SER A 156 -6.16 2.37 10.05
CA SER A 156 -5.56 1.16 9.50
C SER A 156 -6.66 0.25 8.96
N PHE A 157 -6.59 -0.05 7.68
CA PHE A 157 -7.51 -0.95 7.01
C PHE A 157 -7.52 -2.33 7.66
N LYS A 158 -8.72 -2.87 7.84
CA LYS A 158 -8.99 -4.27 8.14
C LYS A 158 -9.14 -5.04 6.82
N ILE A 159 -8.88 -6.34 6.88
CA ILE A 159 -8.96 -7.24 5.72
C ILE A 159 -10.35 -7.21 5.08
N TYR A 160 -11.42 -7.25 5.90
CA TYR A 160 -12.79 -7.25 5.40
C TYR A 160 -13.16 -5.93 4.67
N GLU A 161 -12.65 -4.79 5.14
CA GLU A 161 -12.90 -3.48 4.50
C GLU A 161 -12.31 -3.45 3.09
N LEU A 162 -11.06 -3.91 2.93
CA LEU A 162 -10.42 -3.95 1.61
C LEU A 162 -11.11 -4.94 0.67
N LYS A 163 -11.53 -6.11 1.17
CA LYS A 163 -12.31 -7.07 0.38
C LYS A 163 -13.63 -6.47 -0.09
N HIS A 164 -14.34 -5.76 0.80
CA HIS A 164 -15.57 -5.06 0.45
C HIS A 164 -15.33 -3.98 -0.62
N LEU A 165 -14.30 -3.15 -0.46
CA LEU A 165 -13.96 -2.11 -1.44
C LEU A 165 -13.58 -2.70 -2.81
N ILE A 166 -12.85 -3.82 -2.83
CA ILE A 166 -12.51 -4.52 -4.08
C ILE A 166 -13.77 -4.93 -4.82
N GLU A 167 -14.72 -5.56 -4.12
CA GLU A 167 -15.97 -6.00 -4.72
C GLU A 167 -16.83 -4.82 -5.18
N LEU A 168 -16.93 -3.77 -4.35
CA LEU A 168 -17.66 -2.55 -4.69
C LEU A 168 -17.14 -1.92 -5.98
N TYR A 169 -15.83 -1.69 -6.09
CA TYR A 169 -15.25 -1.02 -7.24
C TYR A 169 -15.18 -1.91 -8.48
N LYS A 170 -15.11 -3.23 -8.34
CA LYS A 170 -15.32 -4.15 -9.47
C LYS A 170 -16.71 -4.00 -10.07
N ARG A 171 -17.76 -4.04 -9.23
CA ARG A 171 -19.15 -3.86 -9.69
C ARG A 171 -19.35 -2.50 -10.35
N LYS A 172 -18.85 -1.44 -9.73
CA LYS A 172 -18.91 -0.10 -10.30
C LYS A 172 -18.21 -0.03 -11.65
N LEU A 173 -17.02 -0.63 -11.78
CA LEU A 173 -16.26 -0.64 -13.03
C LEU A 173 -16.96 -1.42 -14.14
N SER A 174 -17.64 -2.53 -13.82
CA SER A 174 -18.47 -3.28 -14.78
C SER A 174 -19.68 -2.49 -15.27
N GLY A 175 -20.21 -1.57 -14.46
CA GLY A 175 -21.30 -0.67 -14.84
C GLY A 175 -20.86 0.58 -15.58
N VAL A 176 -19.55 0.87 -15.64
CA VAL A 176 -19.00 1.91 -16.52
C VAL A 176 -18.83 1.27 -17.89
N GLY A 177 -19.84 1.43 -18.75
CA GLY A 177 -19.78 1.11 -20.17
C GLY A 177 -19.04 2.21 -20.89
#